data_AF-A0A2H9QDX5-F1
#
_entry.id   AF-A0A2H9QDX5-F1
#
_cell.length_a   1.000
_cell.length_b   1.000
_cell.length_c   1.000
_cell.angle_alpha   90.00
_cell.angle_beta   90.00
_cell.angle_gamma   90.00
#
_symmetry.space_group_name_H-M   'P 1'
#
loop_
_entity.id
_entity.type
_entity.pdbx_description
1 polymer ?
#
loop_
_entity_poly.entity_id
_entity_poly.type
_entity_poly.pdbx_seq_one_letter_code
_entity_poly.pdbx_strand_id
1 'polypeptide(L)'
;DPWGMYIYSVIKQGSISLSYSEEKLATPDTKYVGLTVSDVETFKIPKEVTIKLNKLDIKRLNEMKNYDWFKKKEWQNEFNLMKEKSIKMELEALSKKGIRFITEEYLPQKIKSKDFLP
;
A
#
# COMPACT_ATOMS: atom_id res chain seq x y z
N ASP A 1 3.72 2.81 -2.43
CA ASP A 1 3.78 4.27 -2.21
C ASP A 1 2.35 4.86 -2.20
N PRO A 2 2.12 6.18 -2.04
CA PRO A 2 0.76 6.75 -2.07
C PRO A 2 0.01 6.50 -3.39
N TRP A 3 0.71 6.44 -4.53
CA TRP A 3 0.09 6.20 -5.82
C TRP A 3 -0.41 4.76 -5.99
N GLY A 4 0.38 3.76 -5.57
CA GLY A 4 -0.06 2.37 -5.54
C GLY A 4 -1.26 2.14 -4.62
N MET A 5 -1.29 2.83 -3.47
CA MET A 5 -2.45 2.82 -2.57
C MET A 5 -3.67 3.51 -3.20
N TYR A 6 -3.47 4.51 -4.05
CA TYR A 6 -4.56 5.12 -4.81
C TYR A 6 -5.10 4.17 -5.88
N ILE A 7 -4.26 3.43 -6.60
CA ILE A 7 -4.70 2.38 -7.54
C ILE A 7 -5.59 1.36 -6.82
N TYR A 8 -5.17 0.92 -5.62
CA TYR A 8 -5.99 0.05 -4.78
C TYR A 8 -7.37 0.67 -4.46
N SER A 9 -7.43 1.96 -4.13
CA SER A 9 -8.69 2.63 -3.84
C SER A 9 -9.67 2.60 -5.01
N VAL A 10 -9.15 2.79 -6.23
CA VAL A 10 -9.97 2.75 -7.45
C VAL A 10 -10.49 1.35 -7.72
N ILE A 11 -9.70 0.31 -7.48
CA ILE A 11 -10.15 -1.09 -7.61
C ILE A 11 -11.24 -1.40 -6.57
N LYS A 12 -11.06 -0.93 -5.33
CA LYS A 12 -11.97 -1.23 -4.22
C LYS A 12 -13.31 -0.51 -4.33
N GLN A 13 -13.34 0.71 -4.85
CA GLN A 13 -14.52 1.60 -4.78
C GLN A 13 -14.95 2.16 -6.14
N GLY A 14 -14.23 1.86 -7.22
CA GLY A 14 -14.40 2.53 -8.51
C GLY A 14 -13.67 3.88 -8.55
N SER A 15 -13.62 4.49 -9.73
CA SER A 15 -13.10 5.86 -9.86
C SER A 15 -13.99 6.81 -9.07
N ILE A 16 -13.39 7.74 -8.32
CA ILE A 16 -14.12 8.79 -7.57
C ILE A 16 -15.08 9.58 -8.48
N SER A 17 -14.75 9.73 -9.77
CA SER A 17 -15.58 10.43 -10.75
C SER A 17 -16.73 9.60 -11.33
N LEU A 18 -16.69 8.27 -11.21
CA LEU A 18 -17.66 7.32 -11.79
C LEU A 18 -18.36 6.46 -10.73
N SER A 19 -17.99 6.61 -9.46
CA SER A 19 -18.50 5.83 -8.33
C SER A 19 -20.02 5.92 -8.17
N TYR A 20 -20.63 6.99 -8.69
CA TYR A 20 -22.08 7.17 -8.67
C TYR A 20 -22.84 6.27 -9.67
N SER A 21 -22.16 5.72 -10.69
CA SER A 21 -22.83 5.02 -11.80
C SER A 21 -22.60 3.50 -11.82
N GLU A 22 -21.60 2.97 -11.11
CA GLU A 22 -21.15 1.58 -11.32
C GLU A 22 -20.66 0.86 -10.05
N GLU A 23 -21.47 0.78 -8.99
CA GLU A 23 -21.20 -0.13 -7.85
C GLU A 23 -20.86 -1.57 -8.29
N LYS A 24 -21.35 -1.99 -9.47
CA LYS A 24 -21.13 -3.32 -10.05
C LYS A 24 -19.72 -3.57 -10.58
N LEU A 25 -18.90 -2.53 -10.81
CA LEU A 25 -17.53 -2.69 -11.32
C LEU A 25 -16.46 -2.57 -10.23
N ALA A 26 -16.84 -2.17 -9.01
CA ALA A 26 -15.94 -2.14 -7.88
C ALA A 26 -15.79 -3.55 -7.28
N THR A 27 -14.68 -3.77 -6.58
CA THR A 27 -14.44 -4.99 -5.80
C THR A 27 -14.26 -4.63 -4.32
N PRO A 28 -15.34 -4.38 -3.55
CA PRO A 28 -15.28 -3.87 -2.17
C PRO A 28 -14.48 -4.77 -1.22
N ASP A 29 -14.51 -6.08 -1.46
CA ASP A 29 -13.82 -7.09 -0.66
C ASP A 29 -12.32 -7.23 -0.99
N THR A 30 -11.80 -6.44 -1.94
CA THR A 30 -10.36 -6.44 -2.26
C THR A 30 -9.55 -6.12 -1.01
N LYS A 31 -8.43 -6.82 -0.87
CA LYS A 31 -7.44 -6.60 0.18
C LYS A 31 -6.12 -6.19 -0.44
N TYR A 32 -5.40 -5.31 0.24
CA TYR A 32 -4.09 -4.85 -0.19
C TYR A 32 -3.00 -5.70 0.46
N VAL A 33 -2.31 -6.50 -0.35
CA VAL A 33 -1.24 -7.39 0.12
C VAL A 33 0.03 -6.61 0.48
N GLY A 34 0.29 -5.50 -0.19
CA GLY A 34 1.51 -4.70 -0.03
C GLY A 34 1.96 -4.14 -1.38
N LEU A 35 3.14 -3.54 -1.49
CA LEU A 35 4.18 -3.38 -0.48
C LEU A 35 3.88 -2.24 0.50
N THR A 36 3.84 -2.53 1.81
CA THR A 36 3.66 -1.52 2.87
C THR A 36 5.00 -1.04 3.43
N VAL A 37 4.99 0.04 4.20
CA VAL A 37 6.16 0.52 4.94
C VAL A 37 6.48 -0.40 6.11
N SER A 38 5.47 -1.03 6.73
CA SER A 38 5.69 -2.05 7.76
C SER A 38 6.44 -3.30 7.23
N ASP A 39 6.30 -3.61 5.94
CA ASP A 39 7.02 -4.72 5.30
C ASP A 39 8.55 -4.47 5.25
N VAL A 40 9.01 -3.21 5.28
CA VAL A 40 10.44 -2.88 5.31
C VAL A 40 11.14 -3.52 6.49
N GLU A 41 10.55 -3.35 7.67
CA GLU A 41 11.10 -3.87 8.92
C GLU A 41 10.90 -5.38 9.01
N THR A 42 9.71 -5.86 8.62
CA THR A 42 9.33 -7.28 8.68
C THR A 42 10.25 -8.15 7.81
N PHE A 43 10.51 -7.73 6.57
CA PHE A 43 11.31 -8.50 5.60
C PHE A 43 12.77 -8.05 5.52
N LYS A 44 13.18 -7.10 6.38
CA LYS A 44 14.52 -6.51 6.39
C LYS A 44 14.93 -6.02 5.00
N ILE A 45 14.04 -5.26 4.35
CA ILE A 45 14.31 -4.68 3.03
C ILE A 45 15.42 -3.63 3.20
N PRO A 46 16.48 -3.65 2.36
CA PRO A 46 17.57 -2.70 2.48
C PRO A 46 17.10 -1.25 2.42
N LYS A 47 17.60 -0.38 3.32
CA LYS A 47 17.20 1.03 3.34
C LYS A 47 17.62 1.80 2.09
N GLU A 48 18.65 1.34 1.39
CA GLU A 48 19.13 1.91 0.13
C GLU A 48 18.11 1.90 -1.02
N VAL A 49 17.10 1.03 -0.96
CA VAL A 49 15.99 1.03 -1.94
C VAL A 49 14.77 1.81 -1.49
N THR A 50 14.85 2.44 -0.32
CA THR A 50 13.80 3.36 0.13
C THR A 50 14.03 4.73 -0.45
N ILE A 51 12.93 5.37 -0.87
CA ILE A 51 12.93 6.70 -1.48
C ILE A 51 12.25 7.64 -0.50
N LYS A 52 12.82 8.83 -0.28
CA LYS A 52 12.20 9.84 0.58
C LYS A 52 10.90 10.35 -0.03
N LEU A 53 9.87 10.52 0.79
CA LEU A 53 8.63 11.16 0.34
C LEU A 53 8.89 12.59 -0.11
N ASN A 54 8.33 12.97 -1.25
CA ASN A 54 8.31 14.36 -1.69
C ASN A 54 7.05 15.09 -1.18
N LYS A 55 6.96 16.41 -1.44
CA LYS A 55 5.81 17.22 -1.00
C LYS A 55 4.48 16.76 -1.59
N LEU A 56 4.50 16.27 -2.84
CA LEU A 56 3.31 15.79 -3.53
C LEU A 56 2.81 14.47 -2.91
N ASP A 57 3.73 13.55 -2.59
CA ASP A 57 3.44 12.30 -1.91
C ASP A 57 2.76 12.57 -0.55
N ILE A 58 3.32 13.50 0.24
CA ILE A 58 2.76 13.89 1.54
C ILE A 58 1.37 14.50 1.38
N LYS A 59 1.18 15.39 0.40
CA LYS A 59 -0.13 15.99 0.11
C LYS A 59 -1.15 14.89 -0.20
N ARG A 60 -0.79 13.97 -1.11
CA ARG A 60 -1.68 12.89 -1.53
C ARG A 60 -2.04 11.95 -0.39
N LEU A 61 -1.06 11.60 0.44
CA LEU A 61 -1.28 10.78 1.63
C LEU A 61 -2.25 11.44 2.62
N ASN A 62 -2.13 12.76 2.85
CA ASN A 62 -3.07 13.48 3.72
C ASN A 62 -4.49 13.54 3.12
N GLU A 63 -4.63 13.67 1.79
CA GLU A 63 -5.93 13.59 1.11
C GLU A 63 -6.58 12.21 1.29
N MET A 64 -5.83 11.14 1.00
CA MET A 64 -6.32 9.76 1.06
C MET A 64 -6.74 9.33 2.47
N LYS A 65 -6.08 9.84 3.51
CA LYS A 65 -6.49 9.61 4.92
C LYS A 65 -7.93 10.06 5.22
N ASN A 66 -8.50 10.93 4.38
CA ASN A 66 -9.86 11.40 4.53
C ASN A 66 -10.90 10.56 3.80
N TYR A 67 -10.50 9.62 2.94
CA TYR A 67 -11.46 8.75 2.24
C TYR A 67 -12.10 7.74 3.20
N ASP A 68 -13.39 7.47 3.04
CA ASP A 68 -14.17 6.65 3.97
C ASP A 68 -13.63 5.22 4.11
N TRP A 69 -13.26 4.59 2.99
CA TRP A 69 -12.68 3.25 2.97
C TRP A 69 -11.27 3.17 3.57
N PHE A 70 -10.60 4.31 3.77
CA PHE A 70 -9.30 4.41 4.40
C PHE A 70 -9.38 4.82 5.88
N LYS A 71 -10.57 5.00 6.45
CA LYS A 71 -10.75 5.33 7.88
C LYS A 71 -10.44 4.18 8.83
N LYS A 72 -10.36 2.94 8.33
CA LYS A 72 -10.00 1.77 9.13
C LYS A 72 -8.63 1.96 9.80
N LYS A 73 -8.50 1.45 11.03
CA LYS A 73 -7.33 1.69 11.90
C LYS A 73 -6.02 1.25 11.25
N GLU A 74 -6.05 0.13 10.55
CA GLU A 74 -4.91 -0.48 9.86
C GLU A 74 -4.34 0.47 8.79
N TRP A 75 -5.21 1.09 7.99
CA TRP A 75 -4.81 2.09 6.99
C TRP A 75 -4.27 3.36 7.63
N GLN A 76 -4.94 3.86 8.67
CA GLN A 76 -4.47 5.06 9.36
C GLN A 76 -3.09 4.85 10.00
N ASN A 77 -2.85 3.67 10.58
CA ASN A 77 -1.55 3.28 11.11
C ASN A 77 -0.49 3.25 10.02
N GLU A 78 -0.77 2.62 8.89
CA GLU A 78 0.16 2.54 7.75
C GLU A 78 0.49 3.93 7.20
N PHE A 79 -0.50 4.81 7.02
CA PHE A 79 -0.27 6.17 6.58
C PHE A 79 0.53 7.01 7.60
N ASN A 80 0.28 6.82 8.89
CA ASN A 80 1.06 7.46 9.95
C ASN A 80 2.50 6.98 9.92
N LEU A 81 2.73 5.67 9.80
CA LEU A 81 4.06 5.07 9.72
C LEU A 81 4.82 5.58 8.48
N MET A 82 4.16 5.61 7.33
CA MET A 82 4.74 6.15 6.09
C MET A 82 5.16 7.62 6.26
N LYS A 83 4.33 8.44 6.93
CA LYS A 83 4.65 9.84 7.22
C LYS A 83 5.79 9.99 8.23
N GLU A 84 5.78 9.20 9.30
CA GLU A 84 6.80 9.21 10.36
C GLU A 84 8.18 8.83 9.80
N LYS A 85 8.25 7.70 9.08
CA LYS A 85 9.49 7.24 8.45
C LYS A 85 9.89 8.11 7.27
N SER A 86 8.94 8.84 6.68
CA SER A 86 9.14 9.72 5.51
C SER A 86 9.71 8.99 4.29
N ILE A 87 9.32 7.73 4.10
CA ILE A 87 9.81 6.87 3.01
C ILE A 87 8.67 6.27 2.19
N LYS A 88 8.99 5.92 0.94
CA LYS A 88 8.23 5.07 0.03
C LYS A 88 9.16 4.06 -0.64
N MET A 89 8.58 3.11 -1.35
CA MET A 89 9.30 2.11 -2.14
C MET A 89 8.54 1.79 -3.42
N GLU A 90 9.32 1.38 -4.41
CA GLU A 90 8.85 0.72 -5.63
C GLU A 90 8.87 -0.80 -5.44
N LEU A 91 8.06 -1.54 -6.21
CA LEU A 91 8.02 -3.00 -6.13
C LEU A 91 9.39 -3.65 -6.44
N GLU A 92 10.18 -3.03 -7.30
CA GLU A 92 11.53 -3.48 -7.65
C GLU A 92 12.48 -3.54 -6.44
N ALA A 93 12.16 -2.83 -5.34
CA ALA A 93 12.90 -2.92 -4.09
C ALA A 93 12.97 -4.36 -3.54
N LEU A 94 11.92 -5.16 -3.75
CA LEU A 94 11.88 -6.56 -3.33
C LEU A 94 12.87 -7.41 -4.12
N SER A 95 13.15 -7.07 -5.38
CA SER A 95 14.11 -7.79 -6.22
C SER A 95 15.55 -7.70 -5.70
N LYS A 96 15.88 -6.70 -4.86
CA LYS A 96 17.20 -6.64 -4.20
C LYS A 96 17.44 -7.77 -3.21
N LYS A 97 16.38 -8.41 -2.70
CA LYS A 97 16.47 -9.59 -1.84
C LYS A 97 16.72 -10.88 -2.64
N GLY A 98 16.69 -10.80 -3.97
CA GLY A 98 16.86 -11.92 -4.88
C GLY A 98 15.63 -12.11 -5.77
N ILE A 99 15.85 -12.64 -6.97
CA ILE A 99 14.80 -12.77 -8.00
C ILE A 99 13.62 -13.63 -7.56
N ARG A 100 13.84 -14.58 -6.65
CA ARG A 100 12.83 -15.50 -6.14
C ARG A 100 12.18 -15.07 -4.82
N PHE A 101 12.68 -14.00 -4.20
CA PHE A 101 12.21 -13.56 -2.88
C PHE A 101 10.70 -13.28 -2.88
N ILE A 102 10.19 -12.66 -3.95
CA ILE A 102 8.76 -12.34 -4.06
C ILE A 102 7.89 -13.62 -4.05
N THR A 103 8.30 -14.63 -4.81
CA THR A 103 7.53 -15.85 -5.04
C THR A 103 7.71 -16.92 -3.97
N GLU A 104 8.90 -16.99 -3.36
CA GLU A 104 9.24 -18.05 -2.39
C GLU A 104 9.10 -17.61 -0.93
N GLU A 105 9.19 -16.30 -0.64
CA GLU A 105 9.15 -15.79 0.75
C GLU A 105 8.03 -14.77 0.96
N TYR A 106 8.06 -13.63 0.26
CA TYR A 106 7.20 -12.48 0.54
C TYR A 106 5.70 -12.80 0.36
N LEU A 107 5.28 -13.19 -0.85
CA LEU A 107 3.87 -13.49 -1.10
C LEU A 107 3.37 -14.72 -0.31
N PRO A 108 4.08 -15.86 -0.27
CA PRO A 108 3.64 -17.01 0.52
C PRO A 108 3.43 -16.67 2.00
N GLN A 109 4.33 -15.89 2.60
CA GLN A 109 4.23 -15.50 4.00
C GLN A 109 3.02 -14.60 4.25
N LYS A 110 2.85 -13.53 3.46
CA LYS A 110 1.71 -12.59 3.59
C LYS A 110 0.37 -13.29 3.41
N ILE A 111 0.30 -14.22 2.44
CA ILE A 111 -0.92 -14.98 2.16
C ILE A 111 -1.26 -15.94 3.30
N LYS A 112 -0.25 -16.68 3.80
CA LYS A 112 -0.46 -17.65 4.88
C LYS A 112 -0.85 -16.98 6.20
N SER A 113 -0.26 -15.82 6.51
CA SER A 113 -0.60 -15.05 7.72
C SER A 113 -1.88 -14.21 7.57
N LYS A 114 -2.42 -14.09 6.35
CA LYS A 114 -3.52 -13.16 6.01
C LYS A 114 -3.22 -11.71 6.39
N ASP A 115 -1.95 -11.33 6.32
CA ASP A 115 -1.48 -9.98 6.64
C ASP A 115 -1.73 -9.06 5.45
N PHE A 116 -2.95 -8.49 5.41
CA PHE A 116 -3.41 -7.61 4.35
C PHE A 116 -4.10 -6.38 4.94
N LEU A 117 -4.02 -5.25 4.24
CA LEU A 117 -4.84 -4.10 4.57
C LEU A 117 -6.25 -4.21 3.96
N PRO A 118 -7.30 -3.81 4.70
CA PRO A 118 -8.70 -4.10 4.38
C PRO A 118 -9.42 -3.06 3.52
#